data_AF-A0A501XTA6-F1
#
_entry.id   AF-A0A501XTA6-F1
#
_cell.length_a   1.000
_cell.length_b   1.000
_cell.length_c   1.000
_cell.angle_alpha   90.00
_cell.angle_beta   90.00
_cell.angle_gamma   90.00
#
_symmetry.space_group_name_H-M   'P 1'
#
loop_
_entity.id
_entity.type
_entity.pdbx_description
1 polymer ?
#
loop_
_entity_poly.entity_id
_entity_poly.type
_entity_poly.pdbx_seq_one_letter_code
_entity_poly.pdbx_strand_id
1 'polypeptide(L)'
;MTETALPDGQPKKKRSRIWRWLGFVALLGLLITILMAFHNPPMRLMPVPAAFAKSGSQLFQANPNLRHDNRIELFYATNRLPLGPRNDRIHSITPGRDLLLGVTTIRIGDQGTTWDRVYEWSMGEDGERRPQLILEQMRELASLPGDEAVPPAGPVLDPSMRAWLGLVDEALGRSLDPDIIIYVHGANSTVERAAGQAAQLRHFTGQNAVVLLFAWPTAENFLVYPRDIGTAFGAAPQFARLVELLATHTRARKIDVLSYSAGGTVASDGLARVGSWSRATGLNPKLGQVHHAAPDADLRGFVGDLRDYAGLPDRVTVSLNMEDSALRLSEVMNRGSRAGRPDLRELSPGDLRFLQQANKELGLEIVRVRPGDLHGVSARSHAFWYMDPWAASDVLLQLMFGKGAQARGLAAGPGASGLSYWVFPPDYEARLPGVIERASVGMAEAAIGQKGEHLGDAVRVEGQHAVGDMDDDMIGHAVDPGGRN
;
A
#
# COMPACT_ATOMS: atom_id res chain seq x y z
N MET A 1 -70.58 54.52 25.69
CA MET A 1 -69.18 54.99 25.53
C MET A 1 -68.33 53.99 26.28
N THR A 2 -67.45 53.18 25.71
CA THR A 2 -66.74 53.19 24.42
C THR A 2 -66.21 51.76 24.26
N GLU A 3 -66.61 51.07 23.20
CA GLU A 3 -66.08 49.77 22.80
C GLU A 3 -64.80 50.04 22.00
N THR A 4 -63.64 49.66 22.53
CA THR A 4 -62.34 49.82 21.87
C THR A 4 -61.95 48.48 21.25
N ALA A 5 -62.02 48.42 19.92
CA ALA A 5 -61.51 47.31 19.12
C ALA A 5 -59.97 47.35 19.09
N LEU A 6 -59.32 46.22 19.35
CA LEU A 6 -57.92 45.96 19.01
C LEU A 6 -57.87 45.16 17.69
N PRO A 7 -56.99 45.50 16.73
CA PRO A 7 -56.83 44.73 15.50
C PRO A 7 -55.86 43.58 15.73
N ASP A 8 -56.34 42.33 15.70
CA ASP A 8 -55.46 41.15 15.66
C ASP A 8 -55.23 40.72 14.21
N GLY A 9 -54.11 41.16 13.65
CA GLY A 9 -53.74 40.94 12.26
C GLY A 9 -52.25 40.71 12.07
N GLN A 10 -51.87 39.43 11.98
CA GLN A 10 -50.63 38.85 11.40
C GLN A 10 -49.42 38.68 12.34
N PRO A 11 -48.96 37.41 12.53
CA PRO A 11 -47.70 37.03 11.89
C PRO A 11 -47.62 35.55 11.43
N LYS A 12 -48.66 34.98 10.77
CA LYS A 12 -48.56 33.58 10.27
C LYS A 12 -47.80 33.45 8.94
N LYS A 13 -47.85 34.46 8.06
CA LYS A 13 -47.20 34.40 6.72
C LYS A 13 -45.66 34.47 6.74
N LYS A 14 -45.05 35.08 7.77
CA LYS A 14 -43.58 35.27 7.82
C LYS A 14 -42.84 33.98 8.23
N ARG A 15 -43.43 33.19 9.15
CA ARG A 15 -42.87 31.90 9.58
C ARG A 15 -42.88 30.86 8.46
N SER A 16 -43.93 30.76 7.64
CA SER A 16 -43.99 29.76 6.55
C SER A 16 -42.96 30.00 5.44
N ARG A 17 -42.59 31.26 5.19
CA ARG A 17 -41.51 31.61 4.26
C ARG A 17 -40.13 31.17 4.75
N ILE A 18 -39.85 31.30 6.05
CA ILE A 18 -38.58 30.87 6.65
C ILE A 18 -38.42 29.35 6.57
N TRP A 19 -39.46 28.58 6.92
CA TRP A 19 -39.43 27.12 6.82
C TRP A 19 -39.30 26.61 5.38
N ARG A 20 -39.95 27.28 4.42
CA ARG A 20 -39.78 26.97 2.99
C ARG A 20 -38.38 27.27 2.48
N TRP A 21 -37.77 28.37 2.95
CA TRP A 21 -36.41 28.73 2.59
C TRP A 21 -35.38 27.79 3.21
N LEU A 22 -35.54 27.42 4.49
CA LEU A 22 -34.72 26.40 5.15
C LEU A 22 -34.85 25.02 4.48
N GLY A 23 -36.07 24.63 4.10
CA GLY A 23 -36.32 23.40 3.35
C GLY A 23 -35.65 23.42 1.97
N PHE A 24 -35.72 24.54 1.26
CA PHE A 24 -35.03 24.71 -0.03
C PHE A 24 -33.51 24.66 0.11
N VAL A 25 -32.94 25.33 1.12
CA VAL A 25 -31.49 25.28 1.39
C VAL A 25 -31.03 23.87 1.76
N ALA A 26 -31.80 23.15 2.56
CA ALA A 26 -31.50 21.76 2.90
C ALA A 26 -31.56 20.84 1.66
N LEU A 27 -32.56 21.04 0.79
CA LEU A 27 -32.73 20.24 -0.41
C LEU A 27 -31.68 20.57 -1.49
N LEU A 28 -31.28 21.83 -1.61
CA LEU A 28 -30.17 22.27 -2.44
C LEU A 28 -28.83 21.73 -1.91
N GLY A 29 -28.62 21.76 -0.59
CA GLY A 29 -27.46 21.16 0.05
C GLY A 29 -27.39 19.64 -0.19
N LEU A 30 -28.52 18.94 -0.09
CA LEU A 30 -28.62 17.52 -0.43
C LEU A 30 -28.33 17.27 -1.92
N LEU A 31 -28.90 18.06 -2.82
CA LEU A 31 -28.66 17.95 -4.27
C LEU A 31 -27.19 18.20 -4.62
N ILE A 32 -26.55 19.21 -4.04
CA ILE A 32 -25.11 19.48 -4.23
C ILE A 32 -24.28 18.31 -3.69
N THR A 33 -24.64 17.75 -2.53
CA THR A 33 -23.97 16.58 -1.95
C THR A 33 -24.07 15.37 -2.88
N ILE A 34 -25.26 15.12 -3.45
CA ILE A 34 -25.50 14.05 -4.43
C ILE A 34 -24.68 14.31 -5.70
N LEU A 35 -24.73 15.52 -6.26
CA LEU A 35 -23.97 15.87 -7.47
C LEU A 35 -22.46 15.79 -7.28
N MET A 36 -21.96 16.13 -6.08
CA MET A 36 -20.54 15.98 -5.73
C MET A 36 -20.15 14.52 -5.50
N ALA A 37 -21.05 13.68 -4.98
CA ALA A 37 -20.81 12.24 -4.84
C ALA A 37 -20.60 11.57 -6.22
N PHE A 38 -21.36 11.98 -7.24
CA PHE A 38 -21.19 11.48 -8.61
C PHE A 38 -20.05 12.15 -9.41
N HIS A 39 -19.42 13.21 -8.90
CA HIS A 39 -18.30 13.88 -9.57
C HIS A 39 -16.97 13.27 -9.12
N ASN A 40 -16.48 12.28 -9.86
CA ASN A 40 -15.14 11.73 -9.67
C ASN A 40 -14.13 12.52 -10.51
N PRO A 41 -13.35 13.45 -9.91
CA PRO A 41 -12.33 14.17 -10.68
C PRO A 41 -11.32 13.18 -11.25
N PRO A 42 -10.82 13.42 -12.47
CA PRO A 42 -9.85 12.53 -13.10
C PRO A 42 -8.63 12.38 -12.19
N MET A 43 -8.18 11.15 -12.02
CA MET A 43 -6.94 10.89 -11.30
C MET A 43 -5.78 11.51 -12.05
N ARG A 44 -4.92 12.21 -11.32
CA ARG A 44 -3.73 12.85 -11.86
C ARG A 44 -2.51 12.35 -11.11
N LEU A 45 -1.38 12.29 -11.81
CA LEU A 45 -0.08 11.99 -11.23
C LEU A 45 0.15 12.87 -10.00
N MET A 46 0.65 12.28 -8.92
CA MET A 46 0.88 12.98 -7.65
C MET A 46 1.90 14.09 -7.82
N PRO A 47 1.92 15.10 -6.93
CA PRO A 47 3.04 16.03 -6.89
C PRO A 47 4.34 15.25 -6.75
N VAL A 48 5.39 15.72 -7.40
CA VAL A 48 6.69 15.05 -7.38
C VAL A 48 7.16 14.97 -5.92
N PRO A 49 7.46 13.76 -5.39
CA PRO A 49 8.07 13.63 -4.08
C PRO A 49 9.33 14.48 -4.00
N ALA A 50 9.50 15.21 -2.91
CA ALA A 50 10.70 16.01 -2.69
C ALA A 50 12.00 15.19 -2.84
N ALA A 51 12.00 13.92 -2.43
CA ALA A 51 13.14 13.02 -2.62
C ALA A 51 13.48 12.83 -4.10
N PHE A 52 12.47 12.67 -4.96
CA PHE A 52 12.65 12.54 -6.41
C PHE A 52 13.11 13.85 -7.05
N ALA A 53 12.49 14.97 -6.66
CA ALA A 53 12.90 16.29 -7.14
C ALA A 53 14.37 16.59 -6.79
N LYS A 54 14.87 16.08 -5.65
CA LYS A 54 16.27 16.27 -5.22
C LYS A 54 17.24 15.20 -5.71
N SER A 55 16.80 13.99 -6.04
CA SER A 55 17.68 12.92 -6.54
C SER A 55 18.19 13.16 -7.96
N GLY A 56 17.56 14.08 -8.71
CA GLY A 56 17.81 14.16 -10.15
C GLY A 56 17.38 12.85 -10.83
N SER A 57 18.13 12.45 -11.87
CA SER A 57 17.85 11.27 -12.69
C SER A 57 18.16 9.92 -12.03
N GLN A 58 18.79 9.91 -10.85
CA GLN A 58 19.40 8.72 -10.26
C GLN A 58 18.41 7.57 -10.04
N LEU A 59 17.20 7.85 -9.55
CA LEU A 59 16.22 6.82 -9.22
C LEU A 59 15.62 6.13 -10.46
N PHE A 60 15.43 6.87 -11.56
CA PHE A 60 14.97 6.28 -12.83
C PHE A 60 16.10 5.56 -13.57
N GLN A 61 17.32 6.14 -13.59
CA GLN A 61 18.47 5.53 -14.25
C GLN A 61 18.97 4.25 -13.59
N ALA A 62 18.63 4.03 -12.32
CA ALA A 62 18.97 2.81 -11.62
C ALA A 62 18.31 1.57 -12.25
N ASN A 63 17.15 1.71 -12.90
CA ASN A 63 16.42 0.58 -13.47
C ASN A 63 16.88 0.26 -14.92
N PRO A 64 17.70 -0.77 -15.16
CA PRO A 64 18.12 -1.11 -16.54
C PRO A 64 16.96 -1.65 -17.39
N ASN A 65 15.86 -2.07 -16.77
CA ASN A 65 14.68 -2.64 -17.42
C ASN A 65 13.54 -1.61 -17.54
N LEU A 66 13.81 -0.32 -17.28
CA LEU A 66 12.79 0.71 -17.36
C LEU A 66 12.23 0.79 -18.77
N ARG A 67 10.91 0.62 -18.87
CA ARG A 67 10.20 0.87 -20.12
C ARG A 67 10.14 2.36 -20.36
N HIS A 68 10.72 2.83 -21.46
CA HIS A 68 10.62 4.21 -21.92
C HIS A 68 9.32 4.42 -22.70
N ASP A 69 8.18 4.19 -22.05
CA ASP A 69 6.84 4.49 -22.56
C ASP A 69 5.98 5.15 -21.46
N ASN A 70 4.76 5.53 -21.80
CA ASN A 70 3.83 6.18 -20.87
C ASN A 70 2.95 5.19 -20.10
N ARG A 71 3.32 3.90 -20.04
CA ARG A 71 2.53 2.85 -19.39
C ARG A 71 3.21 2.32 -18.14
N ILE A 72 2.38 2.01 -17.15
CA ILE A 72 2.76 1.39 -15.90
C ILE A 72 1.95 0.12 -15.76
N GLU A 73 2.64 -1.01 -15.74
CA GLU A 73 2.07 -2.30 -15.40
C GLU A 73 2.30 -2.61 -13.93
N LEU A 74 1.26 -3.07 -13.23
CA LEU A 74 1.35 -3.52 -11.84
C LEU A 74 0.41 -4.71 -11.61
N PHE A 75 0.71 -5.51 -10.59
CA PHE A 75 -0.13 -6.65 -10.24
C PHE A 75 -1.35 -6.17 -9.46
N TYR A 76 -2.45 -6.91 -9.52
CA TYR A 76 -3.57 -6.64 -8.64
C TYR A 76 -4.13 -7.94 -8.06
N ALA A 77 -4.75 -7.79 -6.90
CA ALA A 77 -5.62 -8.77 -6.29
C ALA A 77 -6.89 -8.06 -5.81
N THR A 78 -8.05 -8.67 -6.00
CA THR A 78 -9.36 -8.07 -5.68
C THR A 78 -10.35 -9.11 -5.21
N ASN A 79 -11.09 -8.80 -4.17
CA ASN A 79 -12.27 -9.55 -3.76
C ASN A 79 -13.57 -8.79 -4.11
N ARG A 80 -13.53 -7.93 -5.13
CA ARG A 80 -14.72 -7.31 -5.71
C ARG A 80 -15.43 -8.30 -6.62
N LEU A 81 -16.76 -8.35 -6.52
CA LEU A 81 -17.61 -9.18 -7.37
C LEU A 81 -17.35 -8.81 -8.84
N PRO A 82 -16.86 -9.76 -9.65
CA PRO A 82 -16.63 -9.54 -11.07
C PRO A 82 -17.94 -9.66 -11.84
N LEU A 83 -18.19 -8.72 -12.74
CA LEU A 83 -19.32 -8.71 -13.66
C LEU A 83 -18.80 -8.82 -15.10
N GLY A 84 -19.44 -9.63 -15.93
CA GLY A 84 -19.03 -9.85 -17.31
C GLY A 84 -17.99 -10.98 -17.51
N PRO A 85 -17.59 -11.24 -18.76
CA PRO A 85 -16.66 -12.31 -19.13
C PRO A 85 -15.24 -12.03 -18.63
N ARG A 86 -14.41 -13.07 -18.43
CA ARG A 86 -13.03 -12.96 -17.89
C ARG A 86 -12.14 -11.96 -18.62
N ASN A 87 -12.33 -11.79 -19.92
CA ASN A 87 -11.51 -10.91 -20.75
C ASN A 87 -12.00 -9.45 -20.78
N ASP A 88 -13.15 -9.16 -20.16
CA ASP A 88 -13.78 -7.84 -20.11
C ASP A 88 -14.60 -7.70 -18.82
N ARG A 89 -13.93 -7.84 -17.67
CA ARG A 89 -14.57 -7.78 -16.36
C ARG A 89 -14.71 -6.36 -15.85
N ILE A 90 -15.89 -6.06 -15.32
CA ILE A 90 -16.12 -4.93 -14.44
C ILE A 90 -16.03 -5.41 -13.00
N HIS A 91 -15.09 -4.87 -12.23
CA HIS A 91 -14.99 -5.14 -10.80
C HIS A 91 -15.88 -4.16 -10.01
N SER A 92 -17.03 -4.66 -9.54
CA SER A 92 -18.03 -3.83 -8.87
C SER A 92 -17.59 -3.34 -7.48
N ILE A 93 -18.41 -2.54 -6.82
CA ILE A 93 -18.22 -2.18 -5.39
C ILE A 93 -18.74 -3.27 -4.44
N THR A 94 -19.40 -4.31 -4.96
CA THR A 94 -19.97 -5.40 -4.18
C THR A 94 -18.89 -6.41 -3.82
N PRO A 95 -18.88 -6.97 -2.60
CA PRO A 95 -17.97 -8.05 -2.24
C PRO A 95 -18.23 -9.32 -3.06
N GLY A 96 -17.15 -9.91 -3.55
CA GLY A 96 -17.11 -11.26 -4.11
C GLY A 96 -16.55 -12.27 -3.11
N ARG A 97 -16.72 -13.56 -3.41
CA ARG A 97 -16.21 -14.65 -2.56
C ARG A 97 -14.74 -14.95 -2.82
N ASP A 98 -14.33 -14.88 -4.09
CA ASP A 98 -13.00 -15.30 -4.51
C ASP A 98 -12.03 -14.12 -4.53
N LEU A 99 -10.75 -14.42 -4.33
CA LEU A 99 -9.67 -13.48 -4.57
C LEU A 99 -9.22 -13.63 -6.02
N LEU A 100 -9.46 -12.62 -6.83
CA LEU A 100 -9.11 -12.58 -8.25
C LEU A 100 -7.79 -11.85 -8.43
N LEU A 101 -6.87 -12.40 -9.21
CA LEU A 101 -5.53 -11.86 -9.39
C LEU A 101 -5.20 -11.66 -10.85
N GLY A 102 -4.38 -10.67 -11.13
CA GLY A 102 -4.05 -10.32 -12.51
C GLY A 102 -3.01 -9.23 -12.64
N VAL A 103 -3.00 -8.59 -13.81
CA VAL A 103 -2.16 -7.45 -14.15
C VAL A 103 -3.05 -6.31 -14.61
N THR A 104 -2.72 -5.09 -14.20
CA THR A 104 -3.38 -3.86 -14.65
C THR A 104 -2.38 -2.94 -15.33
N THR A 105 -2.84 -2.24 -16.37
CA THR A 105 -2.05 -1.30 -17.16
C THR A 105 -2.67 0.09 -17.04
N ILE A 106 -1.86 1.03 -16.55
CA ILE A 106 -2.22 2.44 -16.37
C ILE A 106 -1.38 3.27 -17.33
N ARG A 107 -2.01 4.20 -18.04
CA ARG A 107 -1.34 5.17 -18.90
C ARG A 107 -1.24 6.54 -18.21
N ILE A 108 -0.07 7.17 -18.33
CA ILE A 108 0.18 8.56 -17.92
C ILE A 108 -0.02 9.49 -19.12
N GLY A 109 -0.85 10.51 -18.96
CA GLY A 109 -1.13 11.47 -20.04
C GLY A 109 -2.02 10.88 -21.14
N ASP A 110 -1.90 11.41 -22.35
CA ASP A 110 -2.68 11.01 -23.53
C ASP A 110 -1.95 9.92 -24.34
N GLN A 111 -2.60 9.36 -25.37
CA GLN A 111 -1.99 8.30 -26.21
C GLN A 111 -0.68 8.75 -26.88
N GLY A 112 -0.55 10.03 -27.21
CA GLY A 112 0.65 10.61 -27.83
C GLY A 112 1.71 11.09 -26.84
N THR A 113 1.52 10.91 -25.53
CA THR A 113 2.49 11.33 -24.52
C THR A 113 3.76 10.49 -24.61
N THR A 114 4.91 11.15 -24.83
CA THR A 114 6.23 10.51 -24.90
C THR A 114 6.79 10.23 -23.51
N TRP A 115 7.78 9.32 -23.45
CA TRP A 115 8.53 9.09 -22.22
C TRP A 115 9.22 10.35 -21.70
N ASP A 116 9.86 11.13 -22.58
CA ASP A 116 10.55 12.37 -22.18
C ASP A 116 9.57 13.34 -21.48
N ARG A 117 8.32 13.42 -21.95
CA ARG A 117 7.30 14.23 -21.32
C ARG A 117 6.88 13.69 -19.95
N VAL A 118 6.73 12.36 -19.82
CA VAL A 118 6.49 11.72 -18.52
C VAL A 118 7.64 12.01 -17.57
N TYR A 119 8.87 11.93 -18.05
CA TYR A 119 10.08 12.19 -17.29
C TYR A 119 10.12 13.64 -16.78
N GLU A 120 9.91 14.64 -17.65
CA GLU A 120 9.80 16.07 -17.27
C GLU A 120 8.77 16.31 -16.15
N TRP A 121 7.57 15.74 -16.27
CA TRP A 121 6.54 15.83 -15.21
C TRP A 121 6.97 15.18 -13.91
N SER A 122 7.79 14.14 -13.98
CA SER A 122 8.29 13.39 -12.82
C SER A 122 9.45 14.10 -12.12
N MET A 123 10.11 15.03 -12.81
CA MET A 123 11.19 15.86 -12.28
C MET A 123 10.69 17.24 -11.80
N GLY A 124 9.44 17.59 -12.10
CA GLY A 124 8.82 18.84 -11.66
C GLY A 124 9.19 20.05 -12.52
N GLU A 125 9.69 19.82 -13.74
CA GLU A 125 10.31 20.86 -14.57
C GLU A 125 9.31 21.74 -15.35
N ASP A 126 8.02 21.40 -15.36
CA ASP A 126 7.12 21.92 -16.40
C ASP A 126 5.95 22.82 -15.94
N GLY A 127 5.66 22.97 -14.65
CA GLY A 127 4.61 23.89 -14.16
C GLY A 127 3.18 23.67 -14.70
N GLU A 128 2.97 22.72 -15.62
CA GLU A 128 1.68 22.37 -16.22
C GLU A 128 0.77 21.60 -15.24
N ARG A 129 -0.49 21.49 -15.64
CA ARG A 129 -1.50 20.70 -14.92
C ARG A 129 -1.15 19.21 -15.02
N ARG A 130 -0.60 18.65 -13.92
CA ARG A 130 -0.24 17.22 -13.71
C ARG A 130 -1.06 16.25 -14.58
N PRO A 131 -0.42 15.32 -15.32
CA PRO A 131 -1.08 14.47 -16.29
C PRO A 131 -2.13 13.56 -15.66
N GLN A 132 -3.13 13.17 -16.44
CA GLN A 132 -4.13 12.20 -16.00
C GLN A 132 -3.54 10.80 -15.96
N LEU A 133 -4.12 9.95 -15.12
CA LEU A 133 -3.86 8.52 -15.06
C LEU A 133 -5.10 7.79 -15.54
N ILE A 134 -4.93 6.98 -16.57
CA ILE A 134 -6.04 6.31 -17.24
C ILE A 134 -5.83 4.81 -17.12
N LEU A 135 -6.81 4.12 -16.54
CA LEU A 135 -6.85 2.67 -16.55
C LEU A 135 -7.16 2.18 -17.97
N GLU A 136 -6.18 1.57 -18.63
CA GLU A 136 -6.35 1.01 -19.97
C GLU A 136 -6.91 -0.41 -19.91
N GLN A 137 -6.41 -1.23 -18.98
CA GLN A 137 -6.79 -2.63 -18.91
C GLN A 137 -6.59 -3.21 -17.50
N MET A 138 -7.50 -4.10 -17.10
CA MET A 138 -7.28 -5.08 -16.02
C MET A 138 -7.51 -6.47 -16.58
N ARG A 139 -6.49 -7.32 -16.55
CA ARG A 139 -6.55 -8.69 -17.05
C ARG A 139 -6.50 -9.66 -15.88
N GLU A 140 -7.60 -10.35 -15.63
CA GLU A 140 -7.66 -11.45 -14.67
C GLU A 140 -6.88 -12.65 -15.23
N LEU A 141 -5.96 -13.19 -14.42
CA LEU A 141 -5.08 -14.29 -14.80
C LEU A 141 -5.23 -15.51 -13.89
N ALA A 142 -5.61 -15.30 -12.63
CA ALA A 142 -5.78 -16.37 -11.66
C ALA A 142 -6.91 -16.03 -10.67
N SER A 143 -7.39 -17.05 -9.96
CA SER A 143 -8.38 -16.90 -8.90
C SER A 143 -8.08 -17.87 -7.77
N LEU A 144 -8.19 -17.40 -6.53
CA LEU A 144 -8.12 -18.22 -5.32
C LEU A 144 -9.53 -18.29 -4.70
N PRO A 145 -10.18 -19.47 -4.67
CA PRO A 145 -11.54 -19.63 -4.18
C PRO A 145 -11.70 -19.20 -2.71
N GLY A 146 -12.81 -18.54 -2.38
CA GLY A 146 -13.09 -18.03 -1.03
C GLY A 146 -13.21 -19.07 0.09
N ASP A 147 -13.69 -20.27 -0.25
CA ASP A 147 -14.17 -21.25 0.73
C ASP A 147 -13.21 -22.41 1.00
N GLU A 148 -12.08 -22.48 0.30
CA GLU A 148 -11.11 -23.54 0.55
C GLU A 148 -10.42 -23.27 1.90
N ALA A 149 -10.70 -24.14 2.87
CA ALA A 149 -9.87 -24.28 4.05
C ALA A 149 -8.44 -24.49 3.55
N VAL A 150 -7.59 -23.48 3.75
CA VAL A 150 -6.19 -23.55 3.35
C VAL A 150 -5.60 -24.71 4.15
N PRO A 151 -5.15 -25.81 3.49
CA PRO A 151 -4.44 -26.87 4.17
C PRO A 151 -3.27 -26.28 4.97
N PRO A 152 -2.75 -26.97 5.99
CA PRO A 152 -1.54 -26.52 6.71
C PRO A 152 -0.35 -26.21 5.79
N ALA A 153 -0.36 -26.77 4.57
CA ALA A 153 0.64 -26.60 3.52
C ALA A 153 0.29 -25.57 2.42
N GLY A 154 -0.77 -24.76 2.57
CA GLY A 154 -1.21 -23.79 1.57
C GLY A 154 -2.23 -24.33 0.55
N PRO A 155 -2.90 -23.45 -0.23
CA PRO A 155 -3.89 -23.87 -1.21
C PRO A 155 -3.25 -24.70 -2.33
N VAL A 156 -3.99 -25.67 -2.89
CA VAL A 156 -3.53 -26.38 -4.10
C VAL A 156 -3.53 -25.38 -5.25
N LEU A 157 -2.33 -24.98 -5.69
CA LEU A 157 -2.20 -24.02 -6.78
C LEU A 157 -2.64 -24.68 -8.09
N ASP A 158 -3.63 -24.12 -8.77
CA ASP A 158 -3.94 -24.52 -10.14
C ASP A 158 -2.86 -24.00 -11.13
N PRO A 159 -2.85 -24.46 -12.40
CA PRO A 159 -1.88 -23.98 -13.39
C PRO A 159 -1.92 -22.47 -13.62
N SER A 160 -3.09 -21.83 -13.53
CA SER A 160 -3.25 -20.38 -13.74
C SER A 160 -2.61 -19.58 -12.61
N MET A 161 -2.77 -20.03 -11.37
CA MET A 161 -2.14 -19.45 -10.20
C MET A 161 -0.62 -19.59 -10.25
N ARG A 162 -0.10 -20.77 -10.61
CA ARG A 162 1.34 -20.97 -10.82
C ARG A 162 1.91 -20.05 -11.90
N ALA A 163 1.19 -19.87 -13.00
CA ALA A 163 1.61 -18.96 -14.07
C ALA A 163 1.63 -17.50 -13.59
N TRP A 164 0.62 -17.05 -12.85
CA TRP A 164 0.58 -15.70 -12.29
C TRP A 164 1.71 -15.46 -11.28
N LEU A 165 1.96 -16.41 -10.37
CA LEU A 165 3.11 -16.35 -9.45
C LEU A 165 4.45 -16.33 -10.19
N GLY A 166 4.57 -17.07 -11.29
CA GLY A 166 5.74 -17.03 -12.16
C GLY A 166 5.99 -15.64 -12.76
N LEU A 167 4.93 -14.91 -13.15
CA LEU A 167 5.05 -13.52 -13.61
C LEU A 167 5.51 -12.58 -12.48
N VAL A 168 5.04 -12.80 -11.25
CA VAL A 168 5.49 -12.05 -10.07
C VAL A 168 6.98 -12.30 -9.83
N ASP A 169 7.43 -13.55 -9.83
CA ASP A 169 8.84 -13.91 -9.66
C ASP A 169 9.75 -13.39 -10.78
N GLU A 170 9.27 -13.38 -12.03
CA GLU A 170 10.00 -12.77 -13.14
C GLU A 170 10.16 -11.26 -12.95
N ALA A 171 9.11 -10.57 -12.48
CA ALA A 171 9.17 -9.15 -12.17
C ALA A 171 10.12 -8.86 -10.99
N LEU A 172 10.12 -9.70 -9.96
CA LEU A 172 11.05 -9.62 -8.83
C LEU A 172 12.50 -9.79 -9.29
N GLY A 173 12.78 -10.78 -10.15
CA GLY A 173 14.13 -11.02 -10.67
C GLY A 173 14.68 -9.91 -11.57
N ARG A 174 13.81 -9.04 -12.11
CA ARG A 174 14.19 -7.85 -12.90
C ARG A 174 14.29 -6.57 -12.07
N SER A 175 13.76 -6.57 -10.86
CA SER A 175 13.70 -5.41 -9.98
C SER A 175 15.02 -5.26 -9.22
N LEU A 176 15.51 -4.03 -9.08
CA LEU A 176 16.65 -3.76 -8.19
C LEU A 176 16.29 -4.00 -6.73
N ASP A 177 15.01 -3.81 -6.40
CA ASP A 177 14.45 -4.11 -5.11
C ASP A 177 13.52 -5.33 -5.23
N PRO A 178 13.97 -6.55 -4.89
CA PRO A 178 13.19 -7.78 -5.04
C PRO A 178 12.15 -7.95 -3.91
N ASP A 179 11.52 -6.85 -3.53
CA ASP A 179 10.43 -6.77 -2.56
C ASP A 179 9.09 -6.54 -3.29
N ILE A 180 8.01 -7.00 -2.67
CA ILE A 180 6.64 -6.71 -3.11
C ILE A 180 6.06 -5.63 -2.22
N ILE A 181 5.57 -4.53 -2.81
CA ILE A 181 4.82 -3.49 -2.10
C ILE A 181 3.33 -3.68 -2.40
N ILE A 182 2.56 -4.11 -1.40
CA ILE A 182 1.11 -4.21 -1.49
C ILE A 182 0.49 -2.87 -1.12
N TYR A 183 -0.20 -2.22 -2.07
CA TYR A 183 -0.97 -1.02 -1.83
C TYR A 183 -2.44 -1.35 -1.51
N VAL A 184 -2.93 -0.92 -0.34
CA VAL A 184 -4.31 -1.08 0.11
C VAL A 184 -5.01 0.28 0.12
N HIS A 185 -5.90 0.50 -0.85
CA HIS A 185 -6.54 1.80 -1.04
C HIS A 185 -7.53 2.18 0.08
N GLY A 186 -7.87 3.46 0.14
CA GLY A 186 -8.83 4.02 1.11
C GLY A 186 -10.30 3.86 0.73
N ALA A 187 -11.19 4.48 1.53
CA ALA A 187 -12.62 4.50 1.26
C ALA A 187 -12.97 5.29 -0.01
N ASN A 188 -14.18 5.05 -0.54
CA ASN A 188 -14.74 5.79 -1.68
C ASN A 188 -13.79 5.83 -2.90
N SER A 189 -13.17 4.69 -3.20
CA SER A 189 -12.26 4.55 -4.35
C SER A 189 -12.87 3.62 -5.40
N THR A 190 -13.03 4.16 -6.60
CA THR A 190 -13.22 3.34 -7.80
C THR A 190 -11.98 2.50 -8.07
N VAL A 191 -12.10 1.51 -8.94
CA VAL A 191 -10.99 0.63 -9.31
C VAL A 191 -9.93 1.40 -10.08
N GLU A 192 -10.35 2.31 -10.97
CA GLU A 192 -9.48 3.24 -11.70
C GLU A 192 -8.69 4.14 -10.75
N ARG A 193 -9.35 4.64 -9.69
CA ARG A 193 -8.72 5.48 -8.70
C ARG A 193 -7.68 4.71 -7.88
N ALA A 194 -8.02 3.50 -7.46
CA ALA A 194 -7.13 2.64 -6.68
C ALA A 194 -5.91 2.21 -7.53
N ALA A 195 -6.13 1.79 -8.77
CA ALA A 195 -5.08 1.44 -9.73
C ALA A 195 -4.20 2.65 -10.08
N GLY A 196 -4.79 3.83 -10.27
CA GLY A 196 -4.04 5.06 -10.47
C GLY A 196 -3.14 5.40 -9.27
N GLN A 197 -3.59 5.22 -8.03
CA GLN A 197 -2.75 5.44 -6.84
C GLN A 197 -1.61 4.41 -6.73
N ALA A 198 -1.89 3.14 -6.97
CA ALA A 198 -0.86 2.10 -7.01
C ALA A 198 0.17 2.37 -8.13
N ALA A 199 -0.28 2.85 -9.29
CA ALA A 199 0.61 3.18 -10.40
C ALA A 199 1.52 4.36 -10.07
N GLN A 200 1.02 5.39 -9.37
CA GLN A 200 1.85 6.49 -8.89
C GLN A 200 2.92 6.02 -7.91
N LEU A 201 2.55 5.14 -6.98
CA LEU A 201 3.49 4.51 -6.07
C LEU A 201 4.60 3.80 -6.87
N ARG A 202 4.24 2.93 -7.82
CA ARG A 202 5.20 2.20 -8.67
C ARG A 202 6.05 3.14 -9.52
N HIS A 203 5.45 4.19 -10.07
CA HIS A 203 6.15 5.20 -10.88
C HIS A 203 7.29 5.82 -10.09
N PHE A 204 6.97 6.29 -8.89
CA PHE A 204 7.91 6.90 -7.97
C PHE A 204 8.67 5.87 -7.11
N THR A 205 8.78 4.61 -7.54
CA THR A 205 9.92 3.75 -7.16
C THR A 205 11.00 3.74 -8.25
N GLY A 206 10.87 4.56 -9.31
CA GLY A 206 11.65 4.38 -10.54
C GLY A 206 11.26 3.09 -11.27
N GLN A 207 10.08 2.54 -10.98
CA GLN A 207 9.63 1.22 -11.40
C GLN A 207 10.59 0.08 -10.98
N ASN A 208 11.35 0.27 -9.89
CA ASN A 208 12.35 -0.68 -9.38
C ASN A 208 11.82 -1.66 -8.32
N ALA A 209 10.53 -1.61 -8.02
CA ALA A 209 9.87 -2.49 -7.08
C ALA A 209 8.61 -3.09 -7.69
N VAL A 210 8.24 -4.29 -7.25
CA VAL A 210 6.99 -4.93 -7.63
C VAL A 210 5.87 -4.34 -6.80
N VAL A 211 4.98 -3.58 -7.43
CA VAL A 211 3.78 -3.05 -6.76
C VAL A 211 2.58 -3.93 -7.08
N LEU A 212 1.82 -4.27 -6.04
CA LEU A 212 0.58 -5.01 -6.13
C LEU A 212 -0.57 -4.21 -5.50
N LEU A 213 -1.63 -3.94 -6.25
CA LEU A 213 -2.84 -3.32 -5.73
C LEU A 213 -3.74 -4.37 -5.07
N PHE A 214 -4.09 -4.20 -3.79
CA PHE A 214 -5.22 -4.88 -3.19
C PHE A 214 -6.49 -4.02 -3.30
N ALA A 215 -7.32 -4.33 -4.29
CA ALA A 215 -8.56 -3.61 -4.57
C ALA A 215 -9.74 -4.26 -3.83
N TRP A 216 -10.10 -3.73 -2.66
CA TRP A 216 -11.18 -4.26 -1.85
C TRP A 216 -12.51 -3.54 -2.12
N PRO A 217 -13.67 -4.18 -1.89
CA PRO A 217 -14.99 -3.60 -2.12
C PRO A 217 -15.26 -2.47 -1.13
N THR A 218 -15.12 -1.23 -1.59
CA THR A 218 -15.46 -0.03 -0.82
C THR A 218 -16.53 0.78 -1.55
N ALA A 219 -17.60 1.13 -0.85
CA ALA A 219 -18.67 2.00 -1.33
C ALA A 219 -18.50 3.42 -0.79
N GLU A 220 -19.16 4.41 -1.39
CA GLU A 220 -19.07 5.84 -1.02
C GLU A 220 -19.45 6.12 0.45
N ASN A 221 -20.22 5.22 1.08
CA ASN A 221 -20.71 5.33 2.46
C ASN A 221 -19.83 4.64 3.52
N PHE A 222 -18.63 4.15 3.19
CA PHE A 222 -17.76 3.41 4.14
C PHE A 222 -17.55 4.14 5.49
N LEU A 223 -17.53 5.48 5.48
CA LEU A 223 -17.35 6.34 6.67
C LEU A 223 -18.40 6.12 7.79
N VAL A 224 -19.57 5.56 7.46
CA VAL A 224 -20.67 5.32 8.41
C VAL A 224 -20.62 3.91 9.03
N TYR A 225 -19.71 3.04 8.58
CA TYR A 225 -19.78 1.61 8.88
C TYR A 225 -18.76 1.16 9.93
N PRO A 226 -19.18 0.37 10.94
CA PRO A 226 -18.29 -0.18 11.96
C PRO A 226 -17.17 -1.08 11.39
N ARG A 227 -16.09 -1.26 12.18
CA ARG A 227 -14.98 -2.20 11.91
C ARG A 227 -15.46 -3.56 11.39
N ASP A 228 -16.52 -4.09 11.99
CA ASP A 228 -17.07 -5.41 11.69
C ASP A 228 -17.45 -5.60 10.22
N ILE A 229 -17.64 -4.52 9.45
CA ILE A 229 -17.99 -4.59 8.03
C ILE A 229 -16.79 -4.83 7.11
N GLY A 230 -15.58 -4.34 7.44
CA GLY A 230 -14.37 -4.70 6.69
C GLY A 230 -14.07 -6.21 6.78
N THR A 231 -14.30 -6.76 7.97
CA THR A 231 -14.29 -8.21 8.23
C THR A 231 -15.50 -8.91 7.59
N ALA A 232 -16.72 -8.34 7.66
CA ALA A 232 -17.94 -8.96 7.12
C ALA A 232 -18.03 -8.94 5.58
N PHE A 233 -17.40 -7.98 4.90
CA PHE A 233 -17.19 -8.00 3.45
C PHE A 233 -16.02 -8.89 3.03
N GLY A 234 -15.37 -9.57 3.98
CA GLY A 234 -14.32 -10.54 3.72
C GLY A 234 -13.00 -9.93 3.21
N ALA A 235 -12.82 -8.61 3.25
CA ALA A 235 -11.62 -7.98 2.70
C ALA A 235 -10.35 -8.31 3.49
N ALA A 236 -10.40 -8.22 4.83
CA ALA A 236 -9.26 -8.54 5.69
C ALA A 236 -8.84 -10.02 5.62
N PRO A 237 -9.76 -11.00 5.66
CA PRO A 237 -9.42 -12.41 5.38
C PRO A 237 -8.76 -12.60 4.01
N GLN A 238 -9.27 -11.96 2.94
CA GLN A 238 -8.70 -12.10 1.60
C GLN A 238 -7.34 -11.42 1.46
N PHE A 239 -7.13 -10.29 2.14
CA PHE A 239 -5.82 -9.66 2.25
C PHE A 239 -4.81 -10.58 2.95
N ALA A 240 -5.21 -11.21 4.06
CA ALA A 240 -4.35 -12.16 4.77
C ALA A 240 -3.93 -13.32 3.85
N ARG A 241 -4.90 -13.93 3.14
CA ARG A 241 -4.64 -14.99 2.17
C ARG A 241 -3.71 -14.57 1.03
N LEU A 242 -3.81 -13.33 0.57
CA LEU A 242 -2.88 -12.78 -0.41
C LEU A 242 -1.45 -12.72 0.13
N VAL A 243 -1.27 -12.21 1.35
CA VAL A 243 0.06 -12.15 1.99
C VAL A 243 0.62 -13.55 2.21
N GLU A 244 -0.19 -14.49 2.69
CA GLU A 244 0.18 -15.89 2.88
C GLU A 244 0.61 -16.55 1.55
N LEU A 245 -0.17 -16.35 0.48
CA LEU A 245 0.12 -16.85 -0.87
C LEU A 245 1.46 -16.31 -1.37
N LEU A 246 1.69 -15.00 -1.25
CA LEU A 246 2.92 -14.36 -1.70
C LEU A 246 4.12 -14.80 -0.86
N ALA A 247 3.98 -14.87 0.47
CA ALA A 247 5.05 -15.27 1.38
C ALA A 247 5.52 -16.70 1.10
N THR A 248 4.56 -17.60 0.83
CA THR A 248 4.81 -19.03 0.64
C THR A 248 5.30 -19.36 -0.77
N HIS A 249 4.81 -18.66 -1.80
CA HIS A 249 4.97 -19.10 -3.19
C HIS A 249 5.68 -18.10 -4.12
N THR A 250 6.27 -17.04 -3.58
CA THR A 250 7.15 -16.13 -4.35
C THR A 250 8.56 -16.09 -3.77
N ARG A 251 9.49 -15.61 -4.60
CA ARG A 251 10.89 -15.33 -4.26
C ARG A 251 11.09 -13.95 -3.64
N ALA A 252 10.01 -13.25 -3.28
CA ALA A 252 10.10 -11.94 -2.65
C ALA A 252 11.00 -12.01 -1.41
N ARG A 253 11.93 -11.05 -1.29
CA ARG A 253 12.78 -10.90 -0.11
C ARG A 253 11.94 -10.36 1.05
N LYS A 254 11.15 -9.32 0.81
CA LYS A 254 10.14 -8.81 1.74
C LYS A 254 8.80 -8.53 1.06
N ILE A 255 7.75 -8.54 1.87
CA ILE A 255 6.40 -8.10 1.54
C ILE A 255 6.10 -6.87 2.39
N ASP A 256 6.12 -5.73 1.72
CA ASP A 256 5.80 -4.43 2.28
C ASP A 256 4.32 -4.11 2.06
N VAL A 257 3.76 -3.31 2.95
CA VAL A 257 2.34 -2.94 2.91
C VAL A 257 2.21 -1.44 3.09
N LEU A 258 1.68 -0.75 2.08
CA LEU A 258 1.21 0.63 2.20
C LEU A 258 -0.31 0.63 2.23
N SER A 259 -0.90 1.01 3.34
CA SER A 259 -2.35 1.17 3.46
C SER A 259 -2.72 2.63 3.71
N TYR A 260 -3.85 3.04 3.15
CA TYR A 260 -4.33 4.42 3.26
C TYR A 260 -5.75 4.46 3.81
N SER A 261 -6.04 5.39 4.73
CA SER A 261 -7.41 5.66 5.19
C SER A 261 -8.08 4.39 5.69
N ALA A 262 -9.29 4.07 5.22
CA ALA A 262 -10.03 2.85 5.52
C ALA A 262 -9.29 1.56 5.13
N GLY A 263 -8.37 1.61 4.17
CA GLY A 263 -7.46 0.51 3.86
C GLY A 263 -6.59 0.12 5.05
N GLY A 264 -6.34 1.05 5.98
CA GLY A 264 -5.66 0.79 7.24
C GLY A 264 -6.42 -0.19 8.14
N THR A 265 -7.76 -0.16 8.14
CA THR A 265 -8.58 -1.17 8.85
C THR A 265 -8.41 -2.55 8.23
N VAL A 266 -8.49 -2.64 6.91
CA VAL A 266 -8.37 -3.90 6.16
C VAL A 266 -6.97 -4.50 6.34
N ALA A 267 -5.93 -3.68 6.19
CA ALA A 267 -4.55 -4.11 6.34
C ALA A 267 -4.23 -4.50 7.79
N SER A 268 -4.68 -3.74 8.79
CA SER A 268 -4.42 -4.05 10.20
C SER A 268 -5.05 -5.39 10.64
N ASP A 269 -6.34 -5.61 10.39
CA ASP A 269 -7.03 -6.88 10.68
C ASP A 269 -6.40 -8.03 9.88
N GLY A 270 -6.13 -7.80 8.58
CA GLY A 270 -5.49 -8.78 7.73
C GLY A 270 -4.08 -9.18 8.21
N LEU A 271 -3.26 -8.23 8.66
CA LEU A 271 -1.94 -8.50 9.22
C LEU A 271 -2.01 -9.23 10.57
N ALA A 272 -3.01 -8.94 11.41
CA ALA A 272 -3.25 -9.70 12.65
C ALA A 272 -3.56 -11.18 12.35
N ARG A 273 -4.32 -11.44 11.28
CA ARG A 273 -4.58 -12.80 10.79
C ARG A 273 -3.32 -13.48 10.25
N VAL A 274 -2.49 -12.76 9.49
CA VAL A 274 -1.18 -13.25 9.03
C VAL A 274 -0.29 -13.59 10.23
N GLY A 275 -0.30 -12.77 11.29
CA GLY A 275 0.45 -13.07 12.51
C GLY A 275 -0.05 -14.32 13.23
N SER A 276 -1.36 -14.53 13.27
CA SER A 276 -1.96 -15.77 13.79
C SER A 276 -1.59 -16.98 12.93
N TRP A 277 -1.65 -16.86 11.61
CA TRP A 277 -1.22 -17.90 10.65
C TRP A 277 0.26 -18.25 10.82
N SER A 278 1.14 -17.25 10.92
CA SER A 278 2.57 -17.45 11.09
C SER A 278 2.88 -18.19 12.40
N ARG A 279 2.22 -17.83 13.51
CA ARG A 279 2.35 -18.57 14.78
C ARG A 279 1.84 -20.01 14.69
N ALA A 280 0.73 -20.23 13.99
CA ALA A 280 0.12 -21.55 13.88
C ALA A 280 0.91 -22.51 12.97
N THR A 281 1.55 -21.98 11.92
CA THR A 281 2.26 -22.78 10.91
C THR A 281 3.78 -22.81 11.10
N GLY A 282 4.34 -21.83 11.82
CA GLY A 282 5.78 -21.58 11.90
C GLY A 282 6.38 -20.94 10.64
N LEU A 283 5.55 -20.61 9.63
CA LEU A 283 6.02 -19.99 8.39
C LEU A 283 6.32 -18.51 8.59
N ASN A 284 7.41 -18.04 7.99
CA ASN A 284 7.78 -16.63 7.99
C ASN A 284 6.91 -15.86 6.96
N PRO A 285 6.13 -14.85 7.36
CA PRO A 285 5.30 -14.07 6.45
C PRO A 285 6.11 -13.12 5.56
N LYS A 286 7.43 -13.02 5.76
CA LYS A 286 8.36 -12.15 5.02
C LYS A 286 7.99 -10.66 5.09
N LEU A 287 7.26 -10.23 6.12
CA LEU A 287 6.85 -8.83 6.24
C LEU A 287 8.09 -7.94 6.41
N GLY A 288 8.16 -6.86 5.62
CA GLY A 288 9.21 -5.85 5.70
C GLY A 288 8.69 -4.58 6.36
N GLN A 289 8.37 -3.57 5.55
CA GLN A 289 7.82 -2.30 5.96
C GLN A 289 6.29 -2.30 5.89
N VAL A 290 5.64 -1.98 7.00
CA VAL A 290 4.19 -1.72 7.04
C VAL A 290 3.97 -0.23 7.30
N HIS A 291 3.45 0.50 6.33
CA HIS A 291 3.09 1.91 6.46
C HIS A 291 1.58 2.10 6.42
N HIS A 292 1.02 2.60 7.52
CA HIS A 292 -0.37 3.03 7.60
C HIS A 292 -0.44 4.56 7.47
N ALA A 293 -0.90 5.03 6.32
CA ALA A 293 -1.07 6.44 6.02
C ALA A 293 -2.48 6.92 6.37
N ALA A 294 -2.56 7.87 7.31
CA ALA A 294 -3.83 8.40 7.82
C ALA A 294 -4.87 7.31 8.14
N PRO A 295 -4.52 6.24 8.89
CA PRO A 295 -5.38 5.06 8.99
C PRO A 295 -6.72 5.40 9.65
N ASP A 296 -7.79 5.12 8.93
CA ASP A 296 -9.17 5.18 9.42
C ASP A 296 -9.55 3.83 10.04
N ALA A 297 -8.78 3.43 11.05
CA ALA A 297 -9.02 2.25 11.86
C ALA A 297 -9.40 2.69 13.28
N ASP A 298 -10.38 2.03 13.89
CA ASP A 298 -10.71 2.31 15.29
C ASP A 298 -9.49 2.09 16.18
N LEU A 299 -9.14 3.09 17.01
CA LEU A 299 -7.87 3.09 17.73
C LEU A 299 -7.70 1.85 18.62
N ARG A 300 -8.76 1.46 19.36
CA ARG A 300 -8.69 0.36 20.31
C ARG A 300 -8.36 -0.97 19.64
N GLY A 301 -9.11 -1.34 18.61
CA GLY A 301 -8.79 -2.58 17.90
C GLY A 301 -7.66 -2.46 16.89
N PHE A 302 -7.26 -1.27 16.41
CA PHE A 302 -5.97 -1.14 15.72
C PHE A 302 -4.82 -1.54 16.65
N VAL A 303 -4.86 -1.10 17.92
CA VAL A 303 -3.89 -1.53 18.94
C VAL A 303 -4.05 -3.02 19.26
N GLY A 304 -5.28 -3.54 19.24
CA GLY A 304 -5.58 -4.96 19.34
C GLY A 304 -4.90 -5.78 18.24
N ASP A 305 -5.19 -5.47 16.97
CA ASP A 305 -4.59 -6.09 15.79
C ASP A 305 -3.06 -5.98 15.81
N LEU A 306 -2.52 -4.80 16.18
CA LEU A 306 -1.08 -4.58 16.25
C LEU A 306 -0.39 -5.54 17.23
N ARG A 307 -1.06 -6.02 18.29
CA ARG A 307 -0.48 -7.07 19.17
C ARG A 307 -0.19 -8.36 18.43
N ASP A 308 -0.97 -8.67 17.41
CA ASP A 308 -0.85 -9.93 16.70
C ASP A 308 0.24 -9.92 15.65
N TYR A 309 0.65 -8.76 15.14
CA TYR A 309 1.68 -8.66 14.11
C TYR A 309 2.88 -7.78 14.47
N ALA A 310 2.87 -7.01 15.56
CA ALA A 310 4.03 -6.25 15.99
C ALA A 310 5.24 -7.18 16.20
N GLY A 311 6.38 -6.78 15.64
CA GLY A 311 7.60 -7.58 15.64
C GLY A 311 7.71 -8.63 14.52
N LEU A 312 6.67 -8.83 13.69
CA LEU A 312 6.79 -9.62 12.45
C LEU A 312 7.37 -8.80 11.29
N PRO A 313 6.87 -7.58 11.00
CA PRO A 313 7.54 -6.67 10.09
C PRO A 313 8.83 -6.12 10.71
N ASP A 314 9.78 -5.70 9.86
CA ASP A 314 10.95 -4.94 10.30
C ASP A 314 10.53 -3.59 10.92
N ARG A 315 9.40 -3.03 10.47
CA ARG A 315 8.86 -1.76 10.97
C ARG A 315 7.37 -1.62 10.70
N VAL A 316 6.68 -1.00 11.65
CA VAL A 316 5.31 -0.51 11.47
C VAL A 316 5.33 1.00 11.61
N THR A 317 4.94 1.75 10.59
CA THR A 317 4.91 3.21 10.62
C THR A 317 3.48 3.70 10.47
N VAL A 318 3.03 4.52 11.41
CA VAL A 318 1.72 5.19 11.35
C VAL A 318 1.96 6.68 11.12
N SER A 319 1.58 7.19 9.94
CA SER A 319 1.56 8.63 9.69
C SER A 319 0.18 9.20 9.99
N LEU A 320 0.14 10.18 10.89
CA LEU A 320 -1.09 10.77 11.43
C LEU A 320 -1.13 12.28 11.23
N ASN A 321 -2.34 12.82 11.12
CA ASN A 321 -2.59 14.26 11.10
C ASN A 321 -3.69 14.59 12.13
N MET A 322 -3.30 15.27 13.20
CA MET A 322 -4.22 15.66 14.28
C MET A 322 -5.22 16.74 13.87
N GLU A 323 -5.16 17.27 12.65
CA GLU A 323 -6.14 18.20 12.06
C GLU A 323 -6.95 17.57 10.92
N ASP A 324 -6.77 16.28 10.65
CA ASP A 324 -7.46 15.56 9.57
C ASP A 324 -8.98 15.65 9.71
N SER A 325 -9.61 16.29 8.72
CA SER A 325 -11.04 16.54 8.71
C SER A 325 -11.88 15.30 8.39
N ALA A 326 -11.36 14.39 7.57
CA ALA A 326 -12.07 13.16 7.20
C ALA A 326 -12.04 12.18 8.37
N LEU A 327 -10.89 12.03 9.03
CA LEU A 327 -10.79 11.19 10.23
C LEU A 327 -11.58 11.76 11.40
N ARG A 328 -11.68 13.09 11.54
CA ARG A 328 -12.57 13.71 12.52
C ARG A 328 -14.04 13.40 12.23
N LEU A 329 -14.46 13.40 10.96
CA LEU A 329 -15.82 13.01 10.58
C LEU A 329 -16.06 11.52 10.90
N SER A 330 -15.10 10.66 10.55
CA SER A 330 -15.15 9.23 10.85
C SER A 330 -15.21 8.96 12.36
N GLU A 331 -14.43 9.68 13.17
CA GLU A 331 -14.46 9.62 14.63
C GLU A 331 -15.85 9.91 15.18
N VAL A 332 -16.51 10.97 14.69
CA VAL A 332 -17.87 11.35 15.10
C VAL A 332 -18.89 10.28 14.68
N MET A 333 -18.79 9.76 13.46
CA MET A 333 -19.69 8.73 12.94
C MET A 333 -19.55 7.41 13.71
N ASN A 334 -18.32 7.00 14.02
CA ASN A 334 -17.99 5.73 14.66
C ASN A 334 -17.91 5.80 16.20
N ARG A 335 -18.07 6.99 16.80
CA ARG A 335 -18.01 7.22 18.25
C ARG A 335 -16.72 6.71 18.90
N GLY A 336 -15.59 6.97 18.25
CA GLY A 336 -14.27 6.65 18.79
C GLY A 336 -13.14 7.20 17.93
N SER A 337 -12.01 7.49 18.54
CA SER A 337 -10.84 8.03 17.83
C SER A 337 -10.29 7.03 16.81
N ARG A 338 -9.65 7.56 15.76
CA ARG A 338 -9.07 6.76 14.66
C ARG A 338 -7.55 6.66 14.85
N ALA A 339 -6.92 5.59 14.39
CA ALA A 339 -5.47 5.42 14.51
C ALA A 339 -4.66 6.56 13.85
N GLY A 340 -5.17 7.16 12.77
CA GLY A 340 -4.59 8.34 12.12
C GLY A 340 -4.93 9.69 12.78
N ARG A 341 -5.74 9.68 13.84
CA ARG A 341 -6.12 10.83 14.68
C ARG A 341 -6.45 10.36 16.11
N PRO A 342 -5.47 9.81 16.86
CA PRO A 342 -5.76 9.04 18.07
C PRO A 342 -6.05 9.94 19.28
N ASP A 343 -7.05 9.54 20.09
CA ASP A 343 -7.20 10.00 21.48
C ASP A 343 -6.76 8.88 22.43
N LEU A 344 -5.54 9.01 22.95
CA LEU A 344 -4.94 7.98 23.80
C LEU A 344 -5.66 7.76 25.13
N ARG A 345 -6.58 8.67 25.52
CA ARG A 345 -7.41 8.51 26.73
C ARG A 345 -8.46 7.42 26.56
N GLU A 346 -8.76 7.01 25.33
CA GLU A 346 -9.68 5.92 25.03
C GLU A 346 -9.07 4.53 25.27
N LEU A 347 -7.74 4.44 25.42
CA LEU A 347 -7.02 3.20 25.60
C LEU A 347 -7.04 2.76 27.07
N SER A 348 -7.16 1.44 27.29
CA SER A 348 -6.91 0.89 28.61
C SER A 348 -5.44 1.09 29.01
N PRO A 349 -5.09 1.06 30.32
CA PRO A 349 -3.70 1.11 30.74
C PRO A 349 -2.84 0.00 30.13
N GLY A 350 -3.42 -1.18 29.86
CA GLY A 350 -2.73 -2.29 29.20
C GLY A 350 -2.45 -2.03 27.72
N ASP A 351 -3.42 -1.45 27.00
CA ASP A 351 -3.25 -1.07 25.59
C ASP A 351 -2.23 0.04 25.42
N LEU A 352 -2.26 1.05 26.29
CA LEU A 352 -1.27 2.12 26.27
C LEU A 352 0.15 1.60 26.57
N ARG A 353 0.31 0.71 27.57
CA ARG A 353 1.61 0.09 27.85
C ARG A 353 2.12 -0.74 26.67
N PHE A 354 1.25 -1.51 26.03
CA PHE A 354 1.63 -2.26 24.84
C PHE A 354 2.06 -1.31 23.70
N LEU A 355 1.32 -0.23 23.46
CA LEU A 355 1.68 0.73 22.41
C LEU A 355 3.04 1.41 22.69
N GLN A 356 3.32 1.73 23.96
CA GLN A 356 4.63 2.22 24.40
C GLN A 356 5.75 1.20 24.19
N GLN A 357 5.49 -0.07 24.49
CA GLN A 357 6.43 -1.16 24.24
C GLN A 357 6.69 -1.32 22.75
N ALA A 358 5.64 -1.37 21.93
CA ALA A 358 5.76 -1.49 20.49
C ALA A 358 6.59 -0.34 19.89
N ASN A 359 6.38 0.88 20.38
CA ASN A 359 7.10 2.08 19.94
C ASN A 359 8.59 2.09 20.32
N LYS A 360 8.97 1.39 21.39
CA LYS A 360 10.35 1.35 21.86
C LYS A 360 11.11 0.12 21.36
N GLU A 361 10.43 -1.01 21.25
CA GLU A 361 11.07 -2.33 21.15
C GLU A 361 10.62 -3.13 19.91
N LEU A 362 9.41 -2.90 19.39
CA LEU A 362 8.83 -3.71 18.30
C LEU A 362 8.74 -2.94 16.98
N GLY A 363 9.54 -1.88 16.82
CA GLY A 363 9.66 -1.16 15.54
C GLY A 363 8.44 -0.32 15.15
N LEU A 364 7.55 0.06 16.08
CA LEU A 364 6.47 1.00 15.79
C LEU A 364 6.98 2.45 15.74
N GLU A 365 6.88 3.09 14.58
CA GLU A 365 7.12 4.51 14.39
C GLU A 365 5.81 5.28 14.24
N ILE A 366 5.72 6.44 14.88
CA ILE A 366 4.56 7.32 14.74
C ILE A 366 5.03 8.64 14.15
N VAL A 367 4.66 8.91 12.91
CA VAL A 367 5.00 10.14 12.19
C VAL A 367 3.85 11.12 12.32
N ARG A 368 4.07 12.25 12.99
CA ARG A 368 3.07 13.31 13.14
C ARG A 368 3.28 14.34 12.04
N VAL A 369 2.39 14.33 11.06
CA VAL A 369 2.31 15.33 9.99
C VAL A 369 1.59 16.55 10.57
N ARG A 370 2.31 17.66 10.78
CA ARG A 370 1.72 18.87 11.36
C ARG A 370 1.15 19.77 10.26
N PRO A 371 0.17 20.62 10.57
CA PRO A 371 -0.35 21.62 9.64
C PRO A 371 0.71 22.46 8.90
N GLY A 372 1.79 22.83 9.59
CA GLY A 372 2.87 23.63 9.00
C GLY A 372 3.88 22.83 8.17
N ASP A 373 3.83 21.50 8.23
CA ASP A 373 4.69 20.61 7.45
C ASP A 373 4.04 20.24 6.10
N LEU A 374 2.81 20.68 5.83
CA LEU A 374 2.05 20.34 4.63
C LEU A 374 2.23 21.40 3.53
N HIS A 375 2.60 20.94 2.34
CA HIS A 375 2.95 21.76 1.18
C HIS A 375 1.94 21.55 0.05
N GLY A 376 1.29 22.63 -0.39
CA GLY A 376 0.33 22.57 -1.50
C GLY A 376 -0.99 21.87 -1.18
N VAL A 377 -1.23 21.54 0.11
CA VAL A 377 -2.48 20.94 0.59
C VAL A 377 -2.98 21.64 1.86
N SER A 378 -4.24 21.41 2.20
CA SER A 378 -4.83 21.95 3.43
C SER A 378 -4.17 21.34 4.68
N ALA A 379 -4.03 22.14 5.74
CA ALA A 379 -3.67 21.67 7.09
C ALA A 379 -4.52 20.47 7.57
N ARG A 380 -5.76 20.36 7.07
CA ARG A 380 -6.73 19.32 7.43
C ARG A 380 -6.79 18.16 6.42
N SER A 381 -5.77 18.07 5.57
CA SER A 381 -5.70 17.09 4.49
C SER A 381 -5.74 15.67 5.05
N HIS A 382 -6.56 14.84 4.43
CA HIS A 382 -6.57 13.39 4.61
C HIS A 382 -5.66 12.69 3.58
N ALA A 383 -5.57 13.27 2.38
CA ALA A 383 -4.84 12.72 1.24
C ALA A 383 -3.35 13.06 1.26
N PHE A 384 -2.77 13.43 2.41
CA PHE A 384 -1.42 13.98 2.47
C PHE A 384 -0.35 13.01 1.92
N TRP A 385 -0.50 11.69 2.08
CA TRP A 385 0.54 10.75 1.65
C TRP A 385 0.91 10.85 0.16
N TYR A 386 -0.05 11.19 -0.71
CA TYR A 386 0.16 11.31 -2.16
C TYR A 386 -0.08 12.72 -2.70
N MET A 387 -0.42 13.67 -1.84
CA MET A 387 -0.65 15.07 -2.24
C MET A 387 0.37 16.02 -1.64
N ASP A 388 1.10 15.59 -0.62
CA ASP A 388 2.21 16.34 -0.01
C ASP A 388 3.55 15.72 -0.45
N PRO A 389 4.46 16.50 -1.08
CA PRO A 389 5.77 16.02 -1.52
C PRO A 389 6.64 15.44 -0.40
N TRP A 390 6.53 15.94 0.84
CA TRP A 390 7.35 15.48 1.95
C TRP A 390 6.86 14.15 2.50
N ALA A 391 5.55 14.03 2.74
CA ALA A 391 4.92 12.78 3.17
C ALA A 391 5.10 11.66 2.13
N ALA A 392 4.95 11.98 0.84
CA ALA A 392 5.22 11.02 -0.24
C ALA A 392 6.67 10.55 -0.23
N SER A 393 7.62 11.46 -0.01
CA SER A 393 9.05 11.12 0.10
C SER A 393 9.33 10.21 1.28
N ASP A 394 8.73 10.50 2.43
CA ASP A 394 8.89 9.70 3.64
C ASP A 394 8.43 8.24 3.42
N VAL A 395 7.24 8.07 2.83
CA VAL A 395 6.69 6.76 2.47
C VAL A 395 7.62 6.01 1.50
N LEU A 396 8.02 6.66 0.41
CA LEU A 396 8.89 6.03 -0.59
C LEU A 396 10.27 5.67 -0.02
N LEU A 397 10.86 6.55 0.78
CA LEU A 397 12.15 6.30 1.42
C LEU A 397 12.09 5.12 2.40
N GLN A 398 10.94 4.89 3.02
CA GLN A 398 10.75 3.70 3.85
C GLN A 398 10.66 2.45 2.98
N LEU A 399 9.73 2.43 2.04
CA LEU A 399 9.39 1.24 1.26
C LEU A 399 10.54 0.80 0.34
N MET A 400 11.32 1.74 -0.21
CA MET A 400 12.41 1.39 -1.14
C MET A 400 13.75 1.06 -0.44
N PHE A 401 13.94 1.51 0.80
CA PHE A 401 15.26 1.44 1.45
C PHE A 401 15.24 0.86 2.86
N GLY A 402 14.07 0.48 3.37
CA GLY A 402 13.89 -0.10 4.71
C GLY A 402 14.37 0.77 5.87
N LYS A 403 14.53 2.08 5.65
CA LYS A 403 15.15 3.00 6.62
C LYS A 403 14.16 3.42 7.71
N GLY A 404 14.62 3.44 8.96
CA GLY A 404 13.87 4.05 10.06
C GLY A 404 13.73 5.57 9.92
N ALA A 405 12.77 6.16 10.63
CA ALA A 405 12.39 7.57 10.52
C ALA A 405 13.57 8.57 10.53
N GLN A 406 14.51 8.43 11.47
CA GLN A 406 15.69 9.31 11.52
C GLN A 406 16.54 9.21 10.26
N ALA A 407 16.77 8.00 9.76
CA ALA A 407 17.56 7.77 8.55
C ALA A 407 16.83 8.27 7.28
N ARG A 408 15.50 8.43 7.33
CA ARG A 408 14.68 9.09 6.30
C ARG A 408 14.67 10.62 6.42
N GLY A 409 15.39 11.20 7.38
CA GLY A 409 15.55 12.65 7.57
C GLY A 409 14.59 13.26 8.59
N LEU A 410 13.69 12.47 9.19
CA LEU A 410 12.77 12.95 10.22
C LEU A 410 13.50 13.27 11.53
N ALA A 411 12.91 14.15 12.33
CA ALA A 411 13.42 14.52 13.65
C ALA A 411 12.49 14.02 14.75
N ALA A 412 13.04 13.77 15.94
CA ALA A 412 12.22 13.49 17.12
C ALA A 412 11.32 14.70 17.41
N GLY A 413 10.02 14.44 17.51
CA GLY A 413 8.99 15.40 17.86
C GLY A 413 8.55 15.28 19.32
N PRO A 414 7.73 16.24 19.81
CA PRO A 414 7.22 16.20 21.17
C PRO A 414 6.37 14.95 21.42
N GLY A 415 6.85 14.13 22.36
CA GLY A 415 6.18 12.97 22.90
C GLY A 415 4.95 13.30 23.73
N ALA A 416 3.99 12.37 23.77
CA ALA A 416 2.86 12.39 24.68
C ALA A 416 2.63 10.98 25.20
N SER A 417 2.17 10.85 26.44
CA SER A 417 1.84 9.55 27.04
C SER A 417 2.95 8.49 26.93
N GLY A 418 4.22 8.91 27.04
CA GLY A 418 5.38 8.02 26.96
C GLY A 418 5.72 7.48 25.56
N LEU A 419 5.06 7.98 24.51
CA LEU A 419 5.33 7.64 23.11
C LEU A 419 6.30 8.64 22.48
N SER A 420 7.19 8.12 21.65
CA SER A 420 8.08 8.89 20.78
C SER A 420 7.41 9.13 19.43
N TYR A 421 7.44 10.37 18.96
CA TYR A 421 6.91 10.76 17.66
C TYR A 421 8.03 11.29 16.79
N TRP A 422 7.84 11.15 15.48
CA TRP A 422 8.69 11.74 14.46
C TRP A 422 7.93 12.86 13.76
N VAL A 423 8.63 13.92 13.38
CA VAL A 423 8.08 15.07 12.66
C VAL A 423 8.99 15.43 11.49
N PHE A 424 8.43 16.13 10.51
CA PHE A 424 9.21 16.76 9.46
C PHE A 424 9.87 18.02 10.06
N PRO A 425 11.20 18.08 10.17
CA PRO A 425 11.86 19.29 10.62
C PRO A 425 11.84 20.37 9.52
N PRO A 426 12.02 21.66 9.85
CA PRO A 426 12.01 22.74 8.85
C PRO A 426 13.05 22.57 7.73
N ASP A 427 14.14 21.86 8.00
CA ASP A 427 15.21 21.53 7.06
C ASP A 427 15.06 20.16 6.39
N TYR A 428 13.89 19.51 6.48
CA TYR A 428 13.66 18.15 5.95
C TYR A 428 14.10 18.01 4.49
N GLU A 429 13.64 18.92 3.62
CA GLU A 429 13.96 18.90 2.20
C GLU A 429 15.48 19.05 1.94
N ALA A 430 16.17 19.85 2.75
CA ALA A 430 17.62 20.05 2.65
C ALA A 430 18.41 18.80 3.08
N ARG A 431 17.82 17.90 3.87
CA ARG A 431 18.44 16.62 4.28
C ARG A 431 18.35 15.54 3.20
N LEU A 432 17.37 15.63 2.30
CA LEU A 432 17.05 14.58 1.33
C LEU A 432 18.22 14.17 0.43
N PRO A 433 19.05 15.07 -0.13
CA PRO A 433 20.19 14.66 -0.96
C PRO A 433 21.11 13.67 -0.24
N GLY A 434 21.49 13.96 1.01
CA GLY A 434 22.34 13.08 1.80
C GLY A 434 21.65 11.80 2.26
N VAL A 435 20.32 11.84 2.48
CA VAL A 435 19.53 10.63 2.76
C VAL A 435 19.56 9.68 1.56
N ILE A 436 19.34 10.21 0.36
CA ILE A 436 19.28 9.45 -0.88
C ILE A 436 20.66 8.88 -1.20
N GLU A 437 21.72 9.69 -1.15
CA GLU A 437 23.10 9.23 -1.39
C GLU A 437 23.46 8.03 -0.51
N ARG A 438 23.20 8.12 0.81
CA ARG A 438 23.45 7.00 1.74
C ARG A 438 22.57 5.78 1.47
N ALA A 439 21.36 5.99 0.96
CA ALA A 439 20.43 4.92 0.64
C ALA A 439 20.81 4.19 -0.67
N SER A 440 21.24 4.95 -1.68
CA SER A 440 21.68 4.45 -2.98
C SER A 440 22.97 3.64 -2.91
N VAL A 441 23.93 4.04 -2.07
CA VAL A 441 25.15 3.24 -1.81
C VAL A 441 24.79 1.85 -1.26
N GLY A 442 23.83 1.79 -0.33
CA GLY A 442 23.38 0.52 0.24
C GLY A 442 22.67 -0.40 -0.77
N MET A 443 21.94 0.15 -1.75
CA MET A 443 21.34 -0.65 -2.84
C MET A 443 22.40 -1.23 -3.78
N ALA A 444 23.44 -0.44 -4.12
CA ALA A 444 24.53 -0.92 -4.96
C ALA A 444 25.31 -2.05 -4.29
N GLU A 445 25.59 -1.93 -2.99
CA GLU A 445 26.26 -2.98 -2.20
C GLU A 445 25.40 -4.25 -2.08
N ALA A 446 24.08 -4.10 -1.84
CA ALA A 446 23.15 -5.24 -1.78
C ALA A 446 23.02 -5.96 -3.13
N ALA A 447 22.97 -5.22 -4.23
CA ALA A 447 22.91 -5.79 -5.59
C ALA A 447 24.20 -6.54 -5.97
N ILE A 448 25.36 -6.09 -5.48
CA ILE A 448 26.65 -6.79 -5.66
C ILE A 448 26.69 -8.06 -4.79
N GLY A 449 26.22 -8.00 -3.54
CA GLY A 449 26.15 -9.15 -2.64
C GLY A 449 25.27 -10.28 -3.18
N GLN A 450 24.10 -9.96 -3.72
CA GLN A 450 23.18 -10.95 -4.30
C GLN A 450 23.75 -11.62 -5.57
N LYS A 451 24.51 -10.89 -6.40
CA LYS A 451 25.23 -11.49 -7.54
C LYS A 451 26.36 -12.44 -7.09
N GLY A 452 27.02 -12.13 -5.98
CA GLY A 452 28.07 -12.97 -5.40
C GLY A 452 27.54 -14.30 -4.85
N GLU A 453 26.38 -14.30 -4.19
CA GLU A 453 25.73 -15.52 -3.69
C GLU A 453 25.23 -16.42 -4.84
N HIS A 454 24.63 -15.84 -5.87
CA HIS A 454 24.20 -16.60 -7.05
C HIS A 454 25.35 -17.23 -7.85
N LEU A 455 26.53 -16.58 -7.91
CA LEU A 455 27.74 -17.22 -8.46
C LEU A 455 28.31 -18.28 -7.51
N GLY A 456 28.26 -18.08 -6.19
CA GLY A 456 28.71 -19.05 -5.20
C GLY A 456 27.92 -20.35 -5.25
N ASP A 457 26.61 -20.27 -5.47
CA ASP A 457 25.74 -21.44 -5.64
C ASP A 457 25.95 -22.13 -6.99
N ALA A 458 26.21 -21.37 -8.07
CA ALA A 458 26.56 -21.95 -9.38
C ALA A 458 27.90 -22.72 -9.34
N VAL A 459 28.90 -22.20 -8.61
CA VAL A 459 30.21 -22.85 -8.45
C VAL A 459 30.13 -24.06 -7.51
N ARG A 460 29.20 -24.06 -6.53
CA ARG A 460 28.98 -25.23 -5.65
C ARG A 460 28.29 -26.40 -6.35
N VAL A 461 27.42 -26.12 -7.32
CA VAL A 461 26.73 -27.14 -8.12
C VAL A 461 27.68 -27.80 -9.13
N GLU A 462 28.68 -27.09 -9.66
CA GLU A 462 29.73 -27.70 -10.51
C GLU A 462 30.80 -28.47 -9.73
N GLY A 463 30.96 -28.21 -8.42
CA GLY A 463 31.95 -28.88 -7.57
C GLY A 463 31.54 -30.25 -7.00
N GLN A 464 30.28 -30.69 -7.18
CA GLN A 464 29.77 -31.96 -6.62
C GLN A 464 29.51 -33.06 -7.67
N HIS A 465 29.86 -32.84 -8.93
CA HIS A 465 29.84 -33.87 -9.98
C HIS A 465 31.22 -34.08 -10.60
N ALA A 466 32.22 -34.43 -9.77
CA ALA A 466 33.51 -34.91 -10.26
C ALA A 466 34.23 -35.84 -9.26
N VAL A 467 33.52 -36.84 -8.72
CA VAL A 467 34.14 -38.07 -8.21
C VAL A 467 33.18 -39.22 -8.51
N GLY A 468 33.17 -39.67 -9.77
CA GLY A 468 32.53 -40.92 -10.17
C GLY A 468 33.58 -42.02 -10.22
N ASP A 469 33.34 -43.09 -9.48
CA ASP A 469 33.96 -44.40 -9.64
C ASP A 469 34.10 -44.73 -11.14
N MET A 470 35.34 -44.95 -11.59
CA MET A 470 35.60 -45.71 -12.80
C MET A 470 36.08 -47.08 -12.36
N ASP A 471 35.17 -48.04 -12.49
CA ASP A 471 35.48 -49.46 -12.55
C ASP A 471 36.49 -49.69 -13.70
N ASP A 472 37.65 -50.22 -13.32
CA ASP A 472 38.61 -50.86 -14.23
C ASP A 472 37.97 -52.14 -14.76
N ASP A 473 37.58 -52.15 -16.04
CA ASP A 473 37.68 -53.37 -16.82
C ASP A 473 37.69 -53.10 -18.32
N MET A 474 38.54 -53.87 -19.00
CA MET A 474 38.70 -54.03 -20.46
C MET A 474 39.64 -53.03 -21.16
N ILE A 475 40.90 -53.44 -21.36
CA ILE A 475 41.40 -53.91 -22.68
C ILE A 475 42.87 -54.37 -22.53
N GLY A 476 43.10 -55.63 -22.91
CA GLY A 476 44.24 -56.02 -23.75
C GLY A 476 45.50 -56.55 -23.06
N HIS A 477 45.69 -57.88 -23.10
CA HIS A 477 47.02 -58.43 -23.38
C HIS A 477 46.95 -59.73 -24.18
N ALA A 478 47.94 -59.85 -25.05
CA ALA A 478 48.08 -60.81 -26.11
C ALA A 478 48.57 -62.19 -25.62
N VAL A 479 48.19 -63.16 -26.45
CA VAL A 479 48.72 -64.51 -26.66
C VAL A 479 50.22 -64.70 -26.36
N ASP A 480 50.57 -65.73 -25.58
CA ASP A 480 51.61 -66.73 -25.93
C ASP A 480 51.34 -68.07 -25.17
N PRO A 481 51.60 -69.25 -25.77
CA PRO A 481 51.17 -70.55 -25.25
C PRO A 481 52.31 -71.33 -24.57
N GLY A 482 51.98 -72.16 -23.57
CA GLY A 482 52.95 -73.15 -23.10
C GLY A 482 52.60 -73.90 -21.84
N GLY A 483 52.35 -75.21 -22.00
CA GLY A 483 52.86 -76.22 -21.04
C GLY A 483 51.89 -76.78 -20.00
N ARG A 484 51.42 -78.01 -20.27
CA ARG A 484 51.45 -79.23 -19.41
C ARG A 484 51.78 -78.97 -17.92
N ASN A 485 51.02 -79.45 -16.94
CA ASN A 485 50.50 -80.80 -16.70
C ASN A 485 49.32 -80.74 -15.73
#